data_AF-A0A7C3GJ79-F1
#
_entry.id   AF-A0A7C3GJ79-F1
#
_cell.length_a   1.000
_cell.length_b   1.000
_cell.length_c   1.000
_cell.angle_alpha   90.00
_cell.angle_beta   90.00
_cell.angle_gamma   90.00
#
_symmetry.space_group_name_H-M   'P 1'
#
loop_
_entity.id
_entity.type
_entity.pdbx_description
1 polymer ?
#
loop_
_entity_poly.entity_id
_entity_poly.type
_entity_poly.pdbx_seq_one_letter_code
_entity_poly.pdbx_strand_id
1 'polypeptide(L)'
;MADETTPPPVETLTYEQAFSELEAVVAALEQQEHPLEEALALYARGQALLQRCRRLLEEAELKVQRLSGGALQPFAADDEAAGEGA
;
A
#
# COMPACT_ATOMS: atom_id res chain seq x y z
N MET A 1 -3.61 -17.39 29.16
CA MET A 1 -4.35 -16.50 28.24
C MET A 1 -3.35 -16.08 27.19
N ALA A 2 -3.34 -16.75 26.04
CA ALA A 2 -2.33 -16.58 25.00
C ALA A 2 -3.06 -16.66 23.65
N ASP A 3 -3.78 -15.60 23.33
CA ASP A 3 -4.51 -15.44 22.07
C ASP A 3 -4.66 -13.94 21.76
N GLU A 4 -3.58 -13.15 21.88
CA GLU A 4 -3.64 -11.70 21.67
C GLU A 4 -2.29 -11.08 21.24
N THR A 5 -1.56 -11.68 20.29
CA THR A 5 -0.32 -11.06 19.78
C THR A 5 0.00 -11.37 18.31
N THR A 6 -0.92 -11.97 17.55
CA THR A 6 -0.71 -12.18 16.11
C THR A 6 -1.46 -11.10 15.35
N PRO A 7 -0.76 -10.23 14.58
CA PRO A 7 -1.44 -9.23 13.78
C PRO A 7 -2.38 -9.93 12.78
N PRO A 8 -3.53 -9.33 12.47
CA PRO A 8 -4.53 -9.94 11.59
C PRO A 8 -3.91 -10.32 10.23
N PRO A 9 -4.43 -11.36 9.56
CA PRO A 9 -3.98 -11.71 8.23
C PRO A 9 -4.11 -10.53 7.27
N VAL A 10 -3.05 -10.22 6.51
CA VAL A 10 -3.03 -9.07 5.59
C VAL A 10 -4.19 -9.10 4.58
N GLU A 11 -4.63 -10.30 4.21
CA GLU A 11 -5.71 -10.57 3.27
C GLU A 11 -7.07 -10.06 3.73
N THR A 12 -7.26 -9.85 5.05
CA THR A 12 -8.54 -9.39 5.62
C THR A 12 -8.61 -7.88 5.80
N LEU A 13 -7.51 -7.15 5.58
CA LEU A 13 -7.42 -5.71 5.83
C LEU A 13 -8.11 -4.89 4.75
N THR A 14 -8.76 -3.78 5.12
CA THR A 14 -9.18 -2.74 4.15
C THR A 14 -7.97 -1.98 3.62
N TYR A 15 -8.16 -1.12 2.63
CA TYR A 15 -7.08 -0.32 2.07
C TYR A 15 -6.47 0.60 3.12
N GLU A 16 -7.30 1.32 3.87
CA GLU A 16 -6.88 2.26 4.92
C GLU A 16 -6.12 1.55 6.03
N GLN A 17 -6.58 0.36 6.43
CA GLN A 17 -5.90 -0.46 7.44
C GLN A 17 -4.54 -0.96 6.94
N ALA A 18 -4.50 -1.53 5.73
CA ALA A 18 -3.26 -2.05 5.16
C ALA A 18 -2.24 -0.93 4.90
N PHE A 19 -2.70 0.25 4.47
CA PHE A 19 -1.85 1.42 4.25
C PHE A 19 -1.31 1.98 5.56
N SER A 20 -2.16 2.15 6.58
CA SER A 20 -1.72 2.63 7.89
C SER A 20 -0.73 1.67 8.56
N GLU A 21 -0.95 0.36 8.44
CA GLU A 21 0.00 -0.63 8.95
C GLU A 21 1.32 -0.59 8.16
N LEU A 22 1.27 -0.36 6.84
CA LEU A 22 2.46 -0.22 6.01
C LEU A 22 3.29 0.99 6.43
N GLU A 23 2.67 2.13 6.68
CA GLU A 23 3.34 3.34 7.20
C GLU A 23 4.03 3.05 8.54
N ALA A 24 3.36 2.34 9.44
CA ALA A 24 3.95 1.95 10.72
C ALA A 24 5.15 1.00 10.55
N VAL A 25 5.06 0.03 9.63
CA VAL A 25 6.17 -0.88 9.31
C VAL A 25 7.37 -0.12 8.73
N VAL A 26 7.13 0.85 7.83
CA VAL A 26 8.19 1.69 7.28
C VAL A 26 8.85 2.52 8.38
N ALA A 27 8.06 3.18 9.22
CA ALA A 27 8.58 3.96 10.34
C ALA A 27 9.35 3.12 11.36
N ALA A 28 8.99 1.84 11.54
CA ALA A 28 9.77 0.90 12.34
C ALA A 28 11.11 0.56 11.65
N LEU A 29 11.09 0.19 10.36
CA LEU A 29 12.31 -0.14 9.61
C LEU A 29 13.31 1.02 9.53
N GLU A 30 12.85 2.27 9.59
CA GLU A 30 13.70 3.46 9.63
C GLU A 30 14.42 3.65 10.98
N GLN A 31 13.91 3.04 12.06
CA GLN A 31 14.58 3.04 13.35
C GLN A 31 15.76 2.06 13.30
N GLN A 32 16.97 2.56 13.55
CA GLN A 32 18.21 1.77 13.42
C GLN A 32 18.42 0.73 14.55
N GLU A 33 17.39 0.41 15.33
CA GLU A 33 17.49 -0.35 16.58
C GLU A 33 16.95 -1.79 16.47
N HIS A 34 16.43 -2.21 15.32
CA HIS A 34 15.87 -3.54 15.17
C HIS A 34 16.95 -4.62 14.95
N PRO A 35 16.95 -5.72 15.72
CA PRO A 35 17.76 -6.89 15.39
C PRO A 35 17.38 -7.42 14.00
N LEU A 36 18.36 -8.02 13.30
CA LEU A 36 18.22 -8.46 11.92
C LEU A 36 16.96 -9.30 11.65
N GLU A 37 16.64 -10.22 12.55
CA GLU A 37 15.48 -11.10 12.41
C GLU A 37 14.15 -10.34 12.46
N GLU A 38 14.06 -9.30 13.29
CA GLU A 38 12.90 -8.42 13.37
C GLU A 38 12.80 -7.52 12.13
N ALA A 39 13.92 -6.99 11.66
CA ALA A 39 13.96 -6.22 10.42
C ALA A 39 13.49 -7.05 9.21
N LEU A 40 13.88 -8.34 9.14
CA LEU A 40 13.41 -9.25 8.09
C LEU A 40 11.90 -9.55 8.21
N ALA A 41 11.38 -9.70 9.44
CA ALA A 41 9.96 -9.90 9.67
C ALA A 41 9.13 -8.67 9.27
N LEU A 42 9.58 -7.47 9.66
CA LEU A 42 8.98 -6.19 9.25
C LEU A 42 8.99 -6.03 7.74
N TYR A 43 10.11 -6.33 7.09
CA TYR A 43 10.23 -6.27 5.63
C TYR A 43 9.24 -7.22 4.93
N ALA A 44 9.16 -8.47 5.38
CA ALA A 44 8.22 -9.46 4.83
C ALA A 44 6.76 -9.01 5.01
N ARG A 45 6.42 -8.47 6.19
CA ARG A 45 5.09 -7.90 6.46
C ARG A 45 4.80 -6.70 5.55
N GLY A 46 5.75 -5.78 5.40
CA GLY A 46 5.65 -4.61 4.53
C GLY A 46 5.41 -4.99 3.07
N GLN A 47 6.12 -6.00 2.55
CA GLN A 47 5.85 -6.50 1.20
C GLN A 47 4.42 -7.05 1.04
N ALA A 48 3.94 -7.82 2.01
CA ALA A 48 2.58 -8.35 1.97
C ALA A 48 1.53 -7.22 1.98
N LEU A 49 1.72 -6.20 2.82
CA LEU A 49 0.85 -5.04 2.90
C LEU A 49 0.84 -4.24 1.58
N LEU A 50 2.01 -4.00 0.98
CA LEU A 50 2.12 -3.33 -0.31
C LEU A 50 1.35 -4.08 -1.41
N GLN A 51 1.46 -5.41 -1.46
CA GLN A 51 0.73 -6.23 -2.43
C GLN A 51 -0.79 -6.19 -2.20
N ARG A 52 -1.23 -6.14 -0.94
CA ARG A 52 -2.65 -5.95 -0.60
C ARG A 52 -3.18 -4.61 -1.08
N CYS A 53 -2.46 -3.53 -0.81
CA CYS A 53 -2.84 -2.18 -1.25
C CYS A 53 -2.99 -2.11 -2.77
N ARG A 54 -2.01 -2.64 -3.52
CA ARG A 54 -2.07 -2.70 -4.99
C ARG A 54 -3.29 -3.45 -5.50
N ARG A 55 -3.55 -4.64 -4.95
CA ARG A 55 -4.71 -5.44 -5.36
C ARG A 55 -6.03 -4.72 -5.11
N LEU A 56 -6.18 -4.06 -3.97
CA LEU A 56 -7.39 -3.30 -3.65
C LEU A 56 -7.59 -2.11 -4.60
N LEU A 57 -6.51 -1.43 -4.99
CA LEU A 57 -6.57 -0.36 -5.99
C LEU A 57 -6.93 -0.90 -7.39
N GLU A 58 -6.33 -2.01 -7.81
CA GLU A 58 -6.66 -2.68 -9.07
C GLU A 58 -8.14 -3.10 -9.12
N GLU A 59 -8.65 -3.69 -8.03
CA GLU A 59 -10.06 -4.07 -7.91
C GLU A 59 -11.00 -2.86 -7.98
N ALA A 60 -10.62 -1.75 -7.32
CA ALA A 60 -11.36 -0.50 -7.37
C ALA A 60 -11.35 0.07 -8.80
N GLU A 61 -10.21 0.10 -9.47
CA GLU A 61 -10.06 0.57 -10.85
C GLU A 61 -10.95 -0.24 -11.79
N LEU A 62 -10.89 -1.57 -11.73
CA LEU A 62 -11.74 -2.47 -12.54
C LEU A 62 -13.23 -2.27 -12.27
N LYS A 63 -13.60 -1.94 -11.03
CA LYS A 63 -14.98 -1.60 -10.69
C LYS A 63 -15.40 -0.29 -11.36
N VAL A 64 -14.55 0.74 -11.33
CA VAL A 64 -14.82 2.02 -12.02
C VAL A 64 -14.88 1.81 -13.53
N GLN A 65 -13.94 1.08 -14.14
CA GLN A 65 -13.96 0.77 -15.58
C GLN A 65 -15.29 0.16 -16.03
N ARG A 66 -15.81 -0.80 -15.26
CA ARG A 66 -17.10 -1.45 -15.57
C ARG A 66 -18.28 -0.49 -15.47
N LEU A 67 -18.26 0.44 -14.50
CA LEU A 67 -19.31 1.44 -14.34
C LEU A 67 -19.25 2.52 -15.43
N SER A 68 -18.05 2.89 -15.89
CA SER A 68 -17.80 3.88 -16.94
C SER A 68 -17.95 3.32 -18.36
N GLY A 69 -18.42 2.08 -18.54
CA GLY A 69 -18.60 1.48 -19.86
C GLY A 69 -17.29 1.15 -20.60
N GLY A 70 -16.20 0.91 -19.86
CA GLY A 70 -14.90 0.52 -20.42
C GLY A 70 -13.96 1.69 -20.77
N ALA A 71 -14.39 2.93 -20.56
CA ALA A 71 -13.55 4.11 -20.75
C ALA A 71 -13.10 4.71 -19.41
N LEU A 72 -11.90 4.35 -18.95
CA LEU A 72 -11.16 5.19 -18.02
C LEU A 72 -10.26 6.11 -18.84
N GLN A 73 -10.55 7.41 -18.81
CA GLN A 73 -9.59 8.39 -19.30
C GLN A 73 -8.54 8.59 -18.21
N PRO A 74 -7.24 8.57 -18.53
CA PRO A 74 -6.21 9.00 -17.60
C PRO A 74 -6.59 10.39 -17.09
N PHE A 75 -6.55 10.59 -15.78
CA PHE A 75 -6.66 11.94 -15.24
C PHE A 75 -5.38 12.67 -15.60
N ALA A 76 -5.36 13.30 -16.77
CA ALA A 76 -4.36 14.30 -17.10
C ALA A 76 -4.65 15.50 -16.19
N ALA A 77 -4.02 15.54 -15.03
CA ALA A 77 -3.75 16.83 -14.41
C ALA A 77 -2.83 17.55 -15.42
N ASP A 78 -3.31 18.62 -16.05
CA ASP A 78 -2.48 19.47 -16.90
C ASP A 78 -1.16 19.75 -16.18
N ASP A 79 -0.09 19.10 -16.65
CA ASP A 79 1.28 19.33 -16.21
C ASP A 79 1.74 20.64 -16.89
N GLU A 80 1.18 21.75 -16.42
CA GLU A 80 1.66 23.11 -16.68
C GLU A 80 2.76 23.43 -15.64
N ALA A 81 3.83 22.63 -15.59
CA ALA A 81 5.00 22.96 -14.76
C ALA A 81 6.30 22.21 -15.14
N ALA A 82 6.65 22.09 -16.43
CA ALA A 82 8.02 21.72 -16.81
C ALA A 82 8.47 22.32 -18.15
N GLY A 83 8.76 23.62 -18.12
CA GLY A 83 9.97 24.20 -18.73
C GLY A 83 10.14 24.08 -20.25
N GLU A 84 9.60 25.06 -20.96
CA GLU A 84 10.10 25.52 -22.26
C GLU A 84 11.63 25.74 -22.20
N GLY A 85 12.35 25.13 -23.13
CA GLY A 85 13.75 25.45 -23.38
C GLY A 85 13.87 26.66 -24.31
N ALA A 86 14.59 27.70 -23.87
CA ALA A 86 15.35 28.62 -24.72
C ALA A 86 16.37 29.38 -23.86
#